data_AF-A0A920G4D2-F1
#
_entry.id   AF-A0A920G4D2-F1
#
_cell.length_a   1.000
_cell.length_b   1.000
_cell.length_c   1.000
_cell.angle_alpha   90.00
_cell.angle_beta   90.00
_cell.angle_gamma   90.00
#
_symmetry.space_group_name_H-M   'P 1'
#
loop_
_entity.id
_entity.type
_entity.pdbx_description
1 polymer ?
#
loop_
_entity_poly.entity_id
_entity_poly.type
_entity_poly.pdbx_seq_one_letter_code
_entity_poly.pdbx_strand_id
1 'polypeptide(L)' 'MLQRLAGTIDDVDQLWSWAWAQPVERIVVKRPLRAPLLGSQRPSHTLSGKSVRFDVFVRPRHVDPAVGAEV' A
#
# COMPACT_ATOMS: atom_id res chain seq x y z
N MET A 1 -7.43 20.94 -13.53
CA MET A 1 -6.96 20.72 -14.91
C MET A 1 -6.18 19.41 -15.05
N LEU A 2 -5.15 19.14 -14.22
CA LEU A 2 -4.32 17.92 -14.31
C LEU A 2 -5.08 16.60 -14.19
N GLN A 3 -6.09 16.49 -13.32
CA GLN A 3 -6.84 15.23 -13.17
C GLN A 3 -7.53 14.75 -14.45
N ARG A 4 -7.82 15.66 -15.40
CA ARG A 4 -8.42 15.29 -16.69
C ARG A 4 -7.45 14.54 -17.61
N LEU A 5 -6.15 14.59 -17.33
CA LEU A 5 -5.10 13.94 -18.11
C LEU A 5 -4.75 12.53 -17.60
N ALA A 6 -5.15 12.19 -16.37
CA ALA A 6 -4.65 11.00 -15.66
C ALA A 6 -5.28 9.66 -16.09
N GLY A 7 -6.25 9.67 -17.01
CA GLY A 7 -7.03 8.48 -17.35
C GLY A 7 -7.87 7.95 -16.17
N THR A 8 -8.73 6.97 -16.42
CA THR A 8 -9.63 6.37 -15.42
C THR A 8 -9.30 4.89 -15.20
N ILE A 9 -8.01 4.55 -15.22
CA ILE A 9 -7.57 3.18 -14.95
C ILE A 9 -7.41 3.06 -13.44
N ASP A 10 -8.51 2.69 -12.79
CA ASP A 10 -8.63 2.56 -11.34
C ASP A 10 -8.84 1.07 -10.98
N ASP A 11 -7.96 0.18 -11.44
CA ASP A 11 -7.91 -1.19 -10.89
C ASP A 11 -7.11 -1.18 -9.58
N VAL A 12 -7.74 -0.55 -8.60
CA VAL A 12 -7.21 -0.33 -7.27
C VAL A 12 -6.96 -1.66 -6.54
N ASP A 13 -7.79 -2.67 -6.82
CA ASP A 13 -7.65 -4.00 -6.25
C ASP A 13 -6.45 -4.73 -6.84
N GLN A 14 -6.23 -4.65 -8.17
CA GLN A 14 -5.04 -5.20 -8.80
C GLN A 14 -3.76 -4.54 -8.29
N LEU A 15 -3.76 -3.20 -8.13
CA LEU A 15 -2.62 -2.48 -7.55
C LEU A 15 -2.35 -2.94 -6.10
N TRP A 16 -3.40 -3.11 -5.31
CA TRP A 16 -3.29 -3.60 -3.94
C TRP A 16 -2.69 -5.01 -3.89
N SER A 17 -3.22 -5.94 -4.68
CA SER A 17 -2.71 -7.32 -4.77
C SER A 17 -1.25 -7.36 -5.19
N TRP A 18 -0.85 -6.57 -6.19
CA TRP A 18 0.53 -6.50 -6.65
C TRP A 18 1.46 -5.96 -5.57
N ALA A 19 1.08 -4.85 -4.90
CA ALA A 19 1.87 -4.25 -3.84
C ALA A 19 2.03 -5.22 -2.66
N TRP A 20 0.95 -5.94 -2.32
CA TRP A 20 0.98 -6.91 -1.23
C TRP A 20 1.96 -8.06 -1.49
N ALA A 21 2.13 -8.48 -2.74
CA ALA A 21 3.06 -9.56 -3.11
C ALA A 21 4.54 -9.16 -3.07
N GLN A 22 4.87 -7.86 -2.99
CA GLN A 22 6.27 -7.42 -3.02
C GLN A 22 7.00 -7.75 -1.71
N PRO A 23 8.30 -8.09 -1.72
CA PRO A 23 9.09 -8.41 -0.54
C PRO A 23 9.53 -7.16 0.25
N VAL A 24 8.58 -6.25 0.52
CA VAL A 24 8.83 -5.00 1.25
C VAL A 24 8.32 -5.08 2.68
N GLU A 25 8.99 -4.41 3.60
CA GLU A 25 8.56 -4.36 5.01
C GLU A 25 7.35 -3.45 5.22
N ARG A 26 7.13 -2.48 4.33
CA ARG A 26 6.11 -1.45 4.50
C ARG A 26 5.43 -1.13 3.19
N ILE A 27 4.10 -1.01 3.22
CA ILE A 27 3.28 -0.44 2.15
C ILE A 27 2.61 0.80 2.70
N VAL A 28 2.67 1.91 1.96
CA VAL A 28 2.10 3.20 2.38
C VAL A 28 1.14 3.69 1.32
N VAL A 29 -0.12 3.92 1.69
CA VAL A 29 -1.17 4.34 0.76
C VAL A 29 -1.62 5.75 1.09
N LYS A 30 -1.45 6.68 0.13
CA LYS A 30 -1.96 8.04 0.23
C LYS A 30 -3.47 8.07 -0.05
N ARG A 31 -4.27 8.63 0.87
CA ARG A 31 -5.74 8.67 0.74
C ARG A 31 -6.30 10.03 1.20
N PRO A 32 -7.42 10.51 0.63
CA PRO A 32 -8.22 11.56 1.23
C PRO A 32 -8.72 11.15 2.63
N LEU A 33 -8.94 12.11 3.53
CA LEU A 33 -9.29 11.84 4.93
C LEU A 33 -10.53 10.95 5.15
N ARG A 34 -11.51 11.02 4.25
CA ARG A 34 -12.78 10.27 4.34
C ARG A 34 -12.87 9.11 3.36
N ALA A 35 -11.81 8.84 2.61
CA ALA A 35 -11.82 7.73 1.67
C ALA A 35 -11.83 6.40 2.43
N PRO A 36 -12.51 5.37 1.90
CA PRO A 36 -12.46 4.02 2.48
C PRO A 36 -11.03 3.48 2.44
N LEU A 37 -10.76 2.52 3.33
CA LEU A 37 -9.49 1.79 3.35
C LEU A 37 -9.28 1.06 2.01
N LEU A 38 -8.01 0.88 1.65
CA LEU A 38 -7.62 0.13 0.46
C LEU A 38 -7.44 -1.35 0.81
N GLY A 39 -8.08 -2.24 0.06
CA GLY A 39 -7.97 -3.68 0.28
C GLY A 39 -8.67 -4.18 1.55
N SER A 40 -8.37 -5.43 1.93
CA SER A 40 -9.01 -6.12 3.05
C SER A 40 -8.24 -6.05 4.38
N GLN A 41 -6.95 -5.68 4.33
CA GLN A 41 -6.14 -5.59 5.54
C GLN A 41 -6.32 -4.24 6.24
N ARG A 42 -6.17 -4.22 7.57
CA ARG A 42 -6.12 -2.96 8.34
C ARG A 42 -4.69 -2.41 8.38
N PRO A 43 -4.50 -1.09 8.24
CA PRO A 43 -3.19 -0.48 8.43
C PRO A 43 -2.75 -0.64 9.89
N SER A 44 -1.44 -0.77 10.10
CA SER A 44 -0.84 -0.81 11.44
C SER A 44 -0.98 0.53 12.15
N HIS A 45 -0.83 1.62 11.41
CA HIS A 45 -1.11 2.97 11.87
C HIS A 45 -1.41 3.89 10.68
N THR A 46 -1.98 5.06 10.95
CA THR A 46 -2.29 6.07 9.93
C THR A 46 -1.67 7.40 10.32
N LEU A 47 -0.98 8.04 9.37
CA LEU A 47 -0.46 9.40 9.52
C LEU A 47 -1.44 10.39 8.91
N SER A 48 -2.07 11.23 9.73
CA SER A 48 -3.11 12.15 9.27
C SER A 48 -2.60 13.59 9.14
N GLY A 49 -2.78 14.18 7.96
CA GLY A 49 -2.62 15.61 7.71
C GLY A 49 -3.97 16.34 7.61
N LYS A 50 -3.97 17.58 7.10
CA LYS A 50 -5.18 18.41 7.01
C LYS A 50 -6.22 17.94 5.98
N SER A 51 -5.78 17.31 4.89
CA SER A 51 -6.67 16.90 3.78
C SER A 51 -6.36 15.51 3.26
N VAL A 52 -5.24 14.94 3.67
CA VAL A 52 -4.71 13.65 3.22
C VAL A 52 -4.26 12.89 4.46
N ARG A 53 -4.44 11.57 4.43
CA ARG A 53 -3.81 10.65 5.35
C ARG A 53 -2.98 9.61 4.59
N PHE A 54 -2.06 8.99 5.30
CA PHE A 54 -1.29 7.85 4.82
C PHE A 54 -1.61 6.64 5.67
N ASP A 55 -2.19 5.61 5.07
CA ASP A 55 -2.43 4.33 5.71
C ASP A 55 -1.15 3.48 5.57
N VAL A 56 -0.53 3.13 6.70
CA VAL A 56 0.78 2.45 6.76
C VAL A 56 0.60 1.01 7.21
N PHE A 57 0.99 0.09 6.34
CA PHE A 57 0.95 -1.36 6.57
C PHE A 57 2.37 -1.84 6.84
N VAL A 58 2.64 -2.27 8.07
CA VAL A 58 3.94 -2.83 8.46
C VAL A 58 3.82 -4.35 8.46
N ARG A 59 4.78 -5.02 7.83
CA ARG A 59 4.85 -6.48 7.74
C ARG A 59 6.11 -6.99 8.44
N PRO A 60 6.08 -8.25 8.92
CA PRO A 60 7.30 -8.93 9.33
C PRO A 60 8.33 -8.88 8.20
N ARG A 61 9.61 -8.81 8.57
CA ARG A 61 10.70 -8.79 7.61
C ARG A 61 10.57 -10.01 6.69
N HIS A 62 10.47 -9.75 5.38
CA HIS A 62 10.51 -10.82 4.39
C HIS A 62 11.92 -11.40 4.42
N VAL A 63 12.07 -12.60 5.00
CA VAL A 63 13.31 -13.37 4.85
C VAL A 63 13.17 -14.04 3.49
N ASP A 64 14.02 -13.66 2.54
CA ASP A 64 14.03 -14.32 1.25
C ASP A 64 14.31 -15.81 1.46
N PRO A 65 13.42 -16.72 1.00
CA PRO A 65 13.60 -18.15 1.20
C PRO A 65 14.86 -18.69 0.50
N ALA A 66 15.42 -17.94 -0.45
CA ALA A 66 16.68 -18.26 -1.13
C ALA A 66 17.94 -17.97 -0.29
N VAL A 67 17.86 -17.09 0.72
CA VAL A 67 19.03 -16.70 1.54
C VAL A 67 19.33 -17.74 2.64
N GLY A 68 18.42 -18.69 2.90
CA GLY A 68 18.60 -19.74 3.92
C GLY A 68 19.03 -21.11 3.38
N ALA A 69 19.33 -21.24 2.09
CA ALA A 69 19.57 -22.54 1.44
C ALA A 69 21.03 -22.80 1.03
N GLU A 70 21.97 -21.92 1.37
CA GLU A 70 23.41 -22.17 1.18
C GLU A 70 24.09 -22.38 2.55
N VAL A 71 24.14 -23.64 2.98
CA VAL A 71 25.17 -24.21 3.88
C VAL A 71 25.57 -25.59 3.39
#